data_AF-A0AAX2M4H7-F1
#
_entry.id   AF-A0AAX2M4H7-F1
#
_cell.length_a   1.000
_cell.length_b   1.000
_cell.length_c   1.000
_cell.angle_alpha   90.00
_cell.angle_beta   90.00
_cell.angle_gamma   90.00
#
_symmetry.space_group_name_H-M   'P 1'
#
loop_
_entity.id
_entity.type
_entity.pdbx_description
1 polymer ?
#
loop_
_entity_poly.entity_id
_entity_poly.type
_entity_poly.pdbx_seq_one_letter_code
_entity_poly.pdbx_strand_id
1 'polypeptide(L)'
;MHRIVKTAALACALALAGQTAAAKPAALDDQLAQATSAYLEKPSAKKMQRIQTLLAKGARPHHAQTGKGDAGLAALPFAIAAPSPELVQLFLARKPDLEIPVTREHPLTPLQLALADDEAESEDMRQVVSLLLAAGADINNSGPTGWSRR
;
A
#
# COMPACT_ATOMS: atom_id res chain seq x y z
N MET A 1 19.59 31.50 18.73
CA MET A 1 20.27 30.68 17.72
C MET A 1 20.25 29.22 18.18
N HIS A 2 19.52 28.41 17.41
CA HIS A 2 19.50 26.95 17.30
C HIS A 2 19.73 26.05 18.53
N ARG A 3 18.66 25.38 18.97
CA ARG A 3 18.74 24.01 19.48
C ARG A 3 17.76 23.12 18.73
N ILE A 4 18.38 22.19 18.02
CA ILE A 4 17.82 21.12 17.20
C ILE A 4 17.21 20.09 18.15
N VAL A 5 15.92 19.80 18.04
CA VAL A 5 15.32 18.63 18.69
C VAL A 5 15.11 17.58 17.62
N LYS A 6 15.80 16.47 17.80
CA LYS A 6 15.97 15.37 16.86
C LYS A 6 14.66 14.60 16.69
N THR A 7 14.32 14.35 15.44
CA THR A 7 13.32 13.40 14.95
C THR A 7 13.62 11.98 15.47
N ALA A 8 12.63 11.37 16.11
CA ALA A 8 12.63 9.96 16.47
C ALA A 8 12.28 9.13 15.23
N ALA A 9 13.30 8.65 14.52
CA ALA A 9 13.14 7.62 13.49
C ALA A 9 12.99 6.26 14.19
N LEU A 10 11.80 5.67 14.10
CA LEU A 10 11.56 4.30 14.54
C LEU A 10 12.19 3.35 13.51
N ALA A 11 13.34 2.78 13.86
CA ALA A 11 14.04 1.79 13.08
C ALA A 11 13.35 0.43 13.21
N CYS A 12 12.73 -0.07 12.13
CA CYS A 12 12.28 -1.45 12.06
C CYS A 12 13.46 -2.33 11.61
N ALA A 13 14.08 -3.00 12.57
CA ALA A 13 15.25 -3.86 12.35
C ALA A 13 14.85 -5.23 11.79
N LEU A 14 15.60 -5.64 10.77
CA LEU A 14 15.60 -6.96 10.12
C LEU A 14 15.68 -8.13 11.12
N ALA A 15 14.80 -9.11 10.95
CA ALA A 15 15.01 -10.47 11.41
C ALA A 15 14.91 -11.43 10.21
N LEU A 16 16.09 -11.86 9.72
CA LEU A 16 16.25 -12.99 8.80
C LEU A 16 16.37 -14.27 9.62
N ALA A 17 15.39 -15.20 9.51
CA ALA A 17 15.59 -16.65 9.58
C ALA A 17 14.24 -17.39 9.55
N GLY A 18 14.06 -18.34 8.62
CA GLY A 18 12.96 -19.31 8.68
C GLY A 18 12.43 -19.71 7.31
N GLN A 19 12.64 -20.97 6.93
CA GLN A 19 12.52 -21.50 5.57
C GLN A 19 11.16 -22.15 5.29
N THR A 20 10.73 -22.05 4.02
CA THR A 20 9.93 -23.00 3.20
C THR A 20 8.52 -23.44 3.64
N ALA A 21 7.49 -23.03 2.88
CA ALA A 21 6.45 -23.92 2.32
C ALA A 21 5.45 -23.16 1.41
N ALA A 22 5.13 -23.77 0.26
CA ALA A 22 4.03 -23.51 -0.69
C ALA A 22 4.25 -22.45 -1.82
N ALA A 23 3.99 -22.89 -3.05
CA ALA A 23 4.42 -22.29 -4.31
C ALA A 23 3.29 -21.55 -5.07
N LYS A 24 3.61 -20.32 -5.54
CA LYS A 24 3.00 -19.52 -6.65
C LYS A 24 1.51 -19.16 -6.48
N PRO A 25 1.12 -17.86 -6.35
CA PRO A 25 1.58 -16.67 -7.09
C PRO A 25 2.37 -15.63 -6.28
N ALA A 26 2.97 -16.00 -5.14
CA ALA A 26 3.60 -15.06 -4.19
C ALA A 26 4.86 -14.30 -4.69
N ALA A 27 5.63 -14.78 -5.68
CA ALA A 27 6.99 -14.24 -5.89
C ALA A 27 7.11 -12.83 -6.48
N LEU A 28 6.17 -12.37 -7.32
CA LEU A 28 6.27 -11.06 -7.98
C LEU A 28 5.56 -9.95 -7.20
N ASP A 29 4.41 -10.28 -6.61
CA ASP A 29 3.59 -9.35 -5.83
C ASP A 29 4.33 -8.98 -4.52
N ASP A 30 4.95 -9.97 -3.85
CA ASP A 30 5.80 -9.73 -2.67
C ASP A 30 7.04 -8.89 -3.01
N GLN A 31 7.65 -9.12 -4.19
CA GLN A 31 8.77 -8.30 -4.65
C GLN A 31 8.36 -6.87 -4.95
N LEU A 32 7.12 -6.68 -5.44
CA LEU A 32 6.57 -5.35 -5.70
C LEU A 32 6.32 -4.62 -4.38
N ALA A 33 5.74 -5.29 -3.38
CA ALA A 33 5.56 -4.74 -2.04
C ALA A 33 6.90 -4.32 -1.41
N GLN A 34 7.91 -5.19 -1.45
CA GLN A 34 9.26 -4.88 -0.95
C GLN A 34 9.92 -3.73 -1.72
N ALA A 35 9.79 -3.69 -3.05
CA ALA A 35 10.34 -2.61 -3.87
C ALA A 35 9.65 -1.27 -3.57
N THR A 36 8.34 -1.31 -3.28
CA THR A 36 7.54 -0.14 -2.91
C THR A 36 7.97 0.41 -1.56
N SER A 37 8.06 -0.45 -0.54
CA SER A 37 8.57 -0.06 0.79
C SER A 37 9.97 0.56 0.67
N ALA A 38 10.88 -0.09 -0.06
CA ALA A 38 12.22 0.41 -0.27
C ALA A 38 12.23 1.76 -1.01
N TYR A 39 11.31 2.00 -1.95
CA TYR A 39 11.18 3.30 -2.63
C TYR A 39 10.73 4.38 -1.66
N LEU A 40 9.71 4.11 -0.85
CA LEU A 40 9.16 5.06 0.13
C LEU A 40 10.21 5.47 1.18
N GLU A 41 11.05 4.54 1.64
CA GLU A 41 12.16 4.84 2.56
C GLU A 41 13.21 5.78 1.96
N LYS A 42 13.56 5.56 0.68
CA LYS A 42 14.56 6.38 -0.02
C LYS A 42 14.25 6.39 -1.52
N PRO A 43 13.51 7.41 -1.98
CA PRO A 43 13.12 7.53 -3.38
C PRO A 43 14.35 7.62 -4.28
N SER A 44 14.33 6.87 -5.38
CA SER A 44 15.35 6.96 -6.42
C SER A 44 14.82 6.41 -7.74
N ALA A 45 15.32 6.96 -8.85
CA ALA A 45 14.95 6.51 -10.19
C ALA A 45 15.16 4.99 -10.38
N LYS A 46 16.27 4.43 -9.84
CA LYS A 46 16.56 3.00 -9.90
C LYS A 46 15.49 2.14 -9.21
N LYS A 47 14.95 2.59 -8.07
CA LYS A 47 13.89 1.88 -7.35
C LYS A 47 12.54 2.02 -8.06
N MET A 48 12.21 3.20 -8.56
CA MET A 48 11.01 3.40 -9.39
C MET A 48 11.03 2.48 -10.63
N GLN A 49 12.18 2.40 -11.31
CA GLN A 49 12.33 1.55 -12.49
C GLN A 49 12.18 0.06 -12.15
N ARG A 50 12.58 -0.36 -10.93
CA ARG A 50 12.32 -1.73 -10.43
C ARG A 50 10.83 -1.98 -10.25
N ILE A 51 10.09 -1.05 -9.64
CA ILE A 51 8.63 -1.14 -9.49
C ILE A 51 7.95 -1.27 -10.86
N GLN A 52 8.29 -0.39 -11.81
CA GLN A 52 7.77 -0.43 -13.18
C GLN A 52 8.08 -1.76 -13.88
N THR A 53 9.29 -2.29 -13.71
CA THR A 53 9.70 -3.59 -14.27
C THR A 53 8.86 -4.73 -13.69
N LEU A 54 8.61 -4.72 -12.38
CA LEU A 54 7.78 -5.74 -11.72
C LEU A 54 6.33 -5.68 -12.22
N LEU A 55 5.77 -4.47 -12.35
CA LEU A 55 4.45 -4.27 -12.95
C LEU A 55 4.40 -4.74 -14.40
N ALA A 56 5.43 -4.47 -15.20
CA ALA A 56 5.54 -4.94 -16.58
C ALA A 56 5.62 -6.48 -16.69
N LYS A 57 6.18 -7.14 -15.68
CA LYS A 57 6.20 -8.60 -15.54
C LYS A 57 4.87 -9.19 -15.06
N GLY A 58 3.87 -8.35 -14.79
CA GLY A 58 2.54 -8.76 -14.33
C GLY A 58 2.40 -8.84 -12.81
N ALA A 59 3.30 -8.22 -12.04
CA ALA A 59 3.07 -8.05 -10.60
C ALA A 59 1.79 -7.24 -10.37
N ARG A 60 0.95 -7.71 -9.46
CA ARG A 60 -0.32 -7.09 -9.11
C ARG A 60 -0.10 -6.15 -7.93
N PRO A 61 -0.43 -4.86 -8.07
CA PRO A 61 -0.24 -3.90 -7.00
C PRO A 61 -1.21 -4.09 -5.84
N HIS A 62 -2.36 -4.72 -6.10
CA HIS A 62 -3.37 -5.05 -5.10
C HIS A 62 -4.05 -6.37 -5.46
N HIS A 63 -4.29 -7.22 -4.47
CA HIS A 63 -4.96 -8.50 -4.63
C HIS A 63 -5.55 -8.95 -3.28
N ALA A 64 -6.53 -9.86 -3.33
CA ALA A 64 -7.07 -10.44 -2.12
C ALA A 64 -5.98 -11.19 -1.36
N GLN A 65 -5.87 -10.93 -0.05
CA GLN A 65 -4.88 -11.64 0.79
C GLN A 65 -5.31 -13.08 1.03
N THR A 66 -4.44 -14.02 0.64
CA THR A 66 -4.62 -15.46 0.85
C THR A 66 -3.59 -15.96 1.87
N GLY A 67 -3.91 -15.91 3.18
CA GLY A 67 -2.96 -16.28 4.23
C GLY A 67 -3.42 -15.86 5.64
N LYS A 68 -2.59 -16.12 6.65
CA LYS A 68 -2.76 -15.62 8.02
C LYS A 68 -1.71 -14.53 8.32
N GLY A 69 -2.13 -13.43 8.95
CA GLY A 69 -1.27 -12.30 9.36
C GLY A 69 -0.94 -11.30 8.23
N ASP A 70 -0.05 -10.35 8.52
CA ASP A 70 0.41 -9.29 7.59
C ASP A 70 1.34 -9.79 6.47
N ALA A 71 1.71 -11.08 6.51
CA ALA A 71 2.48 -11.72 5.46
C ALA A 71 1.65 -11.73 4.16
N GLY A 72 2.08 -10.94 3.17
CA GLY A 72 1.41 -10.80 1.88
C GLY A 72 0.60 -9.53 1.70
N LEU A 73 0.93 -8.44 2.41
CA LEU A 73 0.42 -7.10 2.08
C LEU A 73 0.83 -6.72 0.64
N ALA A 74 -0.16 -6.31 -0.15
CA ALA A 74 0.08 -5.86 -1.50
C ALA A 74 0.80 -4.51 -1.51
N ALA A 75 1.26 -4.07 -2.69
CA ALA A 75 2.06 -2.85 -2.82
C ALA A 75 1.24 -1.56 -2.64
N LEU A 76 -0.01 -1.54 -3.09
CA LEU A 76 -0.89 -0.36 -3.04
C LEU A 76 -1.11 0.18 -1.60
N PRO A 77 -1.39 -0.65 -0.58
CA PRO A 77 -1.51 -0.20 0.81
C PRO A 77 -0.32 0.63 1.30
N PHE A 78 0.92 0.25 0.96
CA PHE A 78 2.11 1.01 1.37
C PHE A 78 2.15 2.43 0.77
N ALA A 79 1.75 2.58 -0.49
CA ALA A 79 1.71 3.88 -1.17
C ALA A 79 0.55 4.78 -0.71
N ILE A 80 -0.46 4.20 -0.05
CA ILE A 80 -1.54 4.95 0.59
C ILE A 80 -1.12 5.36 2.00
N ALA A 81 -0.60 4.43 2.80
CA ALA A 81 -0.16 4.69 4.18
C ALA A 81 1.00 5.69 4.27
N ALA A 82 1.91 5.66 3.30
CA ALA A 82 2.86 6.74 3.07
C ALA A 82 2.43 7.46 1.78
N PRO A 83 1.59 8.52 1.88
CA PRO A 83 0.83 9.05 0.76
C PRO A 83 1.75 9.45 -0.38
N SER A 84 1.79 8.62 -1.42
CA SER A 84 2.60 8.83 -2.62
C SER A 84 1.68 8.82 -3.84
N PRO A 85 1.14 10.00 -4.24
CA PRO A 85 0.21 10.10 -5.37
C PRO A 85 0.77 9.50 -6.66
N GLU A 86 2.08 9.65 -6.89
CA GLU A 86 2.78 9.09 -8.06
C GLU A 86 2.70 7.55 -8.10
N LEU A 87 3.00 6.88 -6.98
CA LEU A 87 2.92 5.42 -6.90
C LEU A 87 1.47 4.92 -6.98
N VAL A 88 0.55 5.61 -6.31
CA VAL A 88 -0.88 5.29 -6.38
C VAL A 88 -1.37 5.38 -7.82
N GLN A 89 -1.06 6.46 -8.54
CA GLN A 89 -1.42 6.61 -9.95
C GLN A 89 -0.85 5.48 -10.81
N LEU A 90 0.43 5.13 -10.61
CA LEU A 90 1.09 4.04 -11.33
C LEU A 90 0.41 2.68 -11.09
N PHE A 91 -0.01 2.42 -9.86
CA PHE A 91 -0.69 1.18 -9.49
C PHE A 91 -2.13 1.13 -10.00
N LEU A 92 -2.86 2.24 -9.94
CA LEU A 92 -4.23 2.34 -10.45
C LEU A 92 -4.31 2.17 -11.97
N ALA A 93 -3.24 2.49 -12.71
CA ALA A 93 -3.16 2.20 -14.14
C ALA A 93 -3.30 0.68 -14.47
N ARG A 94 -3.10 -0.20 -13.49
CA ARG A 94 -3.34 -1.65 -13.62
C ARG A 94 -4.78 -2.07 -13.33
N LYS A 95 -5.66 -1.13 -13.00
CA LYS A 95 -7.07 -1.37 -12.65
C LYS A 95 -7.22 -2.45 -11.57
N PRO A 96 -6.54 -2.31 -10.41
CA PRO A 96 -6.76 -3.21 -9.30
C PRO A 96 -8.23 -3.14 -8.84
N ASP A 97 -8.72 -4.23 -8.25
CA ASP A 97 -10.00 -4.23 -7.56
C ASP A 97 -9.88 -3.41 -6.27
N LEU A 98 -10.58 -2.28 -6.18
CA LEU A 98 -10.53 -1.36 -5.04
C LEU A 98 -11.57 -1.67 -3.97
N GLU A 99 -12.45 -2.65 -4.22
CA GLU A 99 -13.51 -3.00 -3.27
C GLU A 99 -13.07 -4.14 -2.34
N ILE A 100 -11.98 -4.82 -2.69
CA ILE A 100 -11.37 -5.84 -1.85
C ILE A 100 -10.51 -5.24 -0.72
N PRO A 101 -10.48 -5.86 0.46
CA PRO A 101 -9.77 -5.32 1.62
C PRO A 101 -8.25 -5.34 1.45
N VAL A 102 -7.59 -4.31 2.02
CA VAL A 102 -6.13 -4.17 2.03
C VAL A 102 -5.44 -5.08 3.03
N THR A 103 -6.07 -5.34 4.19
CA THR A 103 -5.54 -6.22 5.24
C THR A 103 -6.65 -7.15 5.73
N ARG A 104 -6.27 -8.29 6.30
CA ARG A 104 -7.24 -9.24 6.87
C ARG A 104 -7.63 -8.91 8.31
N GLU A 105 -6.71 -8.36 9.09
CA GLU A 105 -6.93 -8.03 10.51
C GLU A 105 -7.80 -6.78 10.67
N HIS A 106 -7.60 -5.79 9.80
CA HIS A 106 -8.41 -4.58 9.70
C HIS A 106 -8.90 -4.46 8.25
N PRO A 107 -10.02 -5.12 7.90
CA PRO A 107 -10.48 -5.19 6.53
C PRO A 107 -11.08 -3.86 6.10
N LEU A 108 -10.19 -2.96 5.69
CA LEU A 108 -10.48 -1.67 5.10
C LEU A 108 -10.30 -1.76 3.58
N THR A 109 -11.13 -1.08 2.82
CA THR A 109 -10.84 -0.82 1.40
C THR A 109 -9.65 0.15 1.27
N PRO A 110 -8.99 0.26 0.10
CA PRO A 110 -7.97 1.28 -0.14
C PRO A 110 -8.47 2.70 0.15
N LEU A 111 -9.72 3.00 -0.18
CA LEU A 111 -10.33 4.30 0.12
C LEU A 111 -10.51 4.52 1.63
N GLN A 112 -10.99 3.50 2.35
CA GLN A 112 -11.11 3.58 3.81
C GLN A 112 -9.75 3.71 4.49
N LEU A 113 -8.72 3.02 4.00
CA LEU A 113 -7.34 3.15 4.51
C LEU A 113 -6.83 4.58 4.36
N ALA A 114 -7.06 5.23 3.22
CA ALA A 114 -6.66 6.62 2.99
C ALA A 114 -7.34 7.62 3.95
N LEU A 115 -8.50 7.25 4.50
CA LEU A 115 -9.29 8.07 5.42
C LEU A 115 -9.13 7.68 6.89
N ALA A 116 -8.37 6.62 7.19
CA ALA A 116 -8.29 6.04 8.53
C ALA A 116 -7.29 6.74 9.45
N ASP A 117 -6.35 7.49 8.89
CA ASP A 117 -5.25 8.14 9.63
C ASP A 117 -5.44 9.66 9.70
N ASP A 118 -4.82 10.30 10.68
CA ASP A 118 -4.85 11.76 10.89
C ASP A 118 -4.21 12.53 9.70
N GLU A 119 -3.42 11.85 8.86
CA GLU A 119 -2.87 12.41 7.63
C GLU A 119 -3.89 12.57 6.48
N ALA A 120 -5.15 12.18 6.69
CA ALA A 120 -6.28 12.38 5.76
C ALA A 120 -6.37 13.81 5.20
N GLU A 121 -5.94 14.80 5.98
CA GLU A 121 -6.06 16.22 5.62
C GLU A 121 -4.89 16.77 4.80
N SER A 122 -3.80 16.00 4.63
CA SER A 122 -2.63 16.40 3.84
C SER A 122 -2.98 16.56 2.34
N GLU A 123 -2.29 17.46 1.64
CA GLU A 123 -2.50 17.65 0.19
C GLU A 123 -2.24 16.36 -0.60
N ASP A 124 -1.20 15.62 -0.22
CA ASP A 124 -0.87 14.34 -0.84
C ASP A 124 -1.96 13.30 -0.62
N MET A 125 -2.52 13.19 0.60
CA MET A 125 -3.61 12.26 0.87
C MET A 125 -4.90 12.66 0.14
N ARG A 126 -5.24 13.96 0.07
CA ARG A 126 -6.37 14.44 -0.74
C ARG A 126 -6.21 14.05 -2.21
N GLN A 127 -4.99 14.12 -2.74
CA GLN A 127 -4.70 13.67 -4.09
C GLN A 127 -4.83 12.15 -4.23
N VAL A 128 -4.36 11.36 -3.25
CA VAL A 128 -4.56 9.91 -3.21
C VAL A 128 -6.05 9.54 -3.21
N VAL A 129 -6.86 10.18 -2.36
CA VAL A 129 -8.32 9.98 -2.32
C VAL A 129 -8.95 10.31 -3.66
N SER A 130 -8.59 11.45 -4.26
CA SER A 130 -9.07 11.85 -5.59
C SER A 130 -8.73 10.81 -6.66
N LEU A 131 -7.51 10.28 -6.66
CA LEU A 131 -7.07 9.23 -7.58
C LEU A 131 -7.85 7.93 -7.39
N LEU A 132 -8.09 7.51 -6.14
CA LEU A 132 -8.87 6.30 -5.83
C LEU A 132 -10.32 6.43 -6.31
N LEU A 133 -10.97 7.57 -6.05
CA LEU A 133 -12.32 7.86 -6.53
C LEU A 133 -12.39 7.91 -8.06
N ALA A 134 -11.40 8.55 -8.71
CA ALA A 134 -11.31 8.60 -10.17
C ALA A 134 -11.09 7.22 -10.79
N ALA A 135 -10.43 6.31 -10.07
CA ALA A 135 -10.27 4.91 -10.47
C ALA A 135 -11.51 4.04 -10.22
N GLY A 136 -12.56 4.61 -9.62
CA GLY A 136 -13.86 3.96 -9.44
C GLY A 136 -14.07 3.32 -8.07
N ALA A 137 -13.27 3.67 -7.04
CA ALA A 137 -13.54 3.23 -5.68
C ALA A 137 -14.93 3.73 -5.21
N ASP A 138 -15.76 2.83 -4.68
CA ASP A 138 -17.09 3.21 -4.18
C ASP A 138 -16.99 3.91 -2.83
N ILE A 139 -17.36 5.19 -2.80
CA ILE A 139 -17.42 6.01 -1.59
C ILE A 139 -18.41 5.46 -0.55
N ASN A 140 -19.41 4.70 -0.97
CA ASN A 140 -20.42 4.12 -0.08
C ASN A 140 -20.11 2.69 0.31
N ASN A 141 -19.00 2.10 -0.17
CA ASN A 141 -18.62 0.77 0.26
C ASN A 141 -18.33 0.82 1.77
N SER A 142 -19.18 0.13 2.53
CA SER A 142 -19.10 0.06 3.98
C SER A 142 -17.95 -0.84 4.46
N GLY A 143 -17.20 -1.44 3.54
CA GLY A 143 -16.17 -2.44 3.79
C GLY A 143 -16.74 -3.70 4.44
N PRO A 144 -15.91 -4.74 4.65
CA PRO A 144 -16.32 -5.94 5.38
C PRO A 144 -16.60 -5.73 6.87
N THR A 145 -16.12 -4.62 7.45
CA THR A 145 -16.41 -4.26 8.85
C THR A 145 -17.80 -3.68 9.03
N GLY A 146 -18.53 -3.37 7.95
CA GLY A 146 -19.92 -2.94 8.00
C GLY A 146 -20.11 -1.74 8.91
N TRP A 147 -19.50 -0.60 8.59
CA TRP A 147 -19.82 0.68 9.26
C TRP A 147 -21.18 1.21 8.76
N SER A 148 -22.19 0.34 8.72
CA SER A 148 -23.57 0.71 8.46
C SER A 148 -24.19 1.22 9.75
N ARG A 149 -24.23 2.54 9.84
CA ARG A 149 -25.22 3.39 10.52
C ARG A 149 -26.04 2.72 11.63
N ARG A 150 -25.79 3.12 12.88
CA ARG A 150 -26.87 3.29 13.85
C ARG A 150 -27.34 4.72 13.85
#